data_AF-A0A7C3NDE8-F1
#
_entry.id   AF-A0A7C3NDE8-F1
#
_cell.length_a   1.000
_cell.length_b   1.000
_cell.length_c   1.000
_cell.angle_alpha   90.00
_cell.angle_beta   90.00
_cell.angle_gamma   90.00
#
_symmetry.space_group_name_H-M   'P 1'
#
loop_
_entity.id
_entity.type
_entity.pdbx_description
1 polymer ?
#
loop_
_entity_poly.entity_id
_entity_poly.type
_entity_poly.pdbx_seq_one_letter_code
_entity_poly.pdbx_strand_id
1 'polypeptide(L)'
;FYAYIPILFGIVVLAAGLGHAVSHIADPLPSEHAILLGVGAALYLLGTATFRLVFGIRPVATRLAAVAAAAATALAGVAVSALVQVGLLIAMVVGFLVVESVAGARAAERVR
;
A
#
# COMPACT_ATOMS: atom_id res chain seq x y z
N PHE A 1 -1.26 -21.79 5.42
CA PHE A 1 -0.50 -20.64 4.88
C PHE A 1 -0.81 -19.42 5.72
N TYR A 2 0.17 -18.76 6.34
CA TYR A 2 -0.04 -17.67 7.30
C TYR A 2 0.11 -16.28 6.66
N ALA A 3 -0.66 -16.00 5.61
CA ALA A 3 -0.66 -14.70 4.92
C ALA A 3 -1.00 -13.51 5.86
N TYR A 4 -1.63 -13.78 7.00
CA TYR A 4 -1.93 -12.78 8.01
C TYR A 4 -0.67 -12.19 8.68
N ILE A 5 0.43 -12.94 8.75
CA ILE A 5 1.69 -12.50 9.38
C ILE A 5 2.25 -11.24 8.67
N PRO A 6 2.52 -11.26 7.35
CA PRO A 6 3.00 -10.06 6.65
C PRO A 6 1.99 -8.91 6.66
N ILE A 7 0.69 -9.20 6.69
CA ILE A 7 -0.36 -8.18 6.77
C ILE A 7 -0.29 -7.45 8.11
N LEU A 8 -0.29 -8.18 9.23
CA LEU A 8 -0.21 -7.57 10.56
C LEU A 8 1.12 -6.85 10.76
N PHE A 9 2.21 -7.47 10.33
CA PHE A 9 3.53 -6.85 10.43
C PHE A 9 3.59 -5.53 9.64
N GLY A 10 3.04 -5.51 8.42
CA GLY A 10 2.92 -4.28 7.63
C GLY A 10 2.11 -3.19 8.32
N ILE A 11 0.97 -3.55 8.94
CA ILE A 11 0.12 -2.60 9.68
C ILE A 11 0.88 -2.01 10.89
N VAL A 12 1.57 -2.84 11.66
CA VAL A 12 2.34 -2.40 12.83
C VAL A 12 3.48 -1.46 12.43
N VAL A 13 4.22 -1.81 11.38
CA VAL A 13 5.31 -0.98 10.84
C VAL A 13 4.77 0.35 10.30
N LEU A 14 3.64 0.33 9.59
CA LEU A 14 2.99 1.53 9.10
C LEU A 14 2.52 2.43 10.26
N ALA A 15 1.92 1.84 11.30
CA ALA A 15 1.45 2.58 12.48
C ALA A 15 2.61 3.25 13.23
N ALA A 16 3.77 2.59 13.33
CA ALA A 16 4.97 3.17 13.94
C ALA A 16 5.45 4.43 13.19
N GLY A 17 5.44 4.41 11.85
CA GLY A 17 5.76 5.60 11.04
C GLY A 17 4.68 6.68 11.11
N LEU A 18 3.41 6.29 11.17
CA LEU A 18 2.26 7.20 11.17
C LEU A 18 2.17 8.06 12.43
N GLY A 19 2.53 7.51 13.60
CA GLY A 19 2.49 8.26 14.86
C GLY A 19 3.31 9.56 14.79
N HIS A 20 4.47 9.52 14.15
CA HIS A 20 5.31 10.70 13.98
C HIS A 20 4.79 11.63 12.87
N ALA A 21 4.32 11.06 11.76
CA ALA A 21 3.74 11.83 10.66
C ALA A 21 2.54 12.69 11.08
N VAL A 22 1.71 12.19 12.00
CA VAL A 22 0.56 12.95 12.55
C VAL A 22 1.00 14.06 13.51
N SER A 23 2.13 13.89 14.19
CA SER A 23 2.66 14.91 15.12
C SER A 23 3.33 16.10 14.42
N HIS A 24 3.88 15.89 13.22
CA HIS A 24 4.66 16.90 12.46
C HIS A 24 4.22 16.92 10.99
N ILE A 25 2.96 17.28 10.77
CA ILE A 25 2.27 17.10 9.47
C ILE A 25 2.87 17.99 8.35
N ALA A 26 3.32 19.20 8.72
CA ALA A 26 3.83 20.21 7.79
C ALA A 26 5.33 20.10 7.51
N ASP A 27 6.07 19.42 8.38
CA ASP A 27 7.52 19.32 8.28
C ASP A 27 7.94 18.15 7.37
N PRO A 28 9.15 18.23 6.78
CA PRO A 28 9.77 17.09 6.13
C PRO A 28 9.88 15.93 7.11
N LEU A 29 9.40 14.76 6.70
CA LEU A 29 9.38 13.61 7.59
C LEU A 29 10.81 13.05 7.73
N PRO A 30 11.28 12.72 8.95
CA PRO A 30 12.57 12.08 9.12
C PRO A 30 12.66 10.79 8.30
N SER A 31 13.81 10.54 7.69
CA SER A 31 14.01 9.47 6.70
C SER A 31 13.56 8.10 7.22
N GLU A 32 13.78 7.84 8.50
CA GLU A 32 13.36 6.63 9.20
C GLU A 32 11.84 6.42 9.20
N HIS A 33 11.06 7.48 9.47
CA HIS A 33 9.60 7.41 9.52
C HIS A 33 9.00 7.31 8.11
N ALA A 34 9.61 7.98 7.13
CA ALA A 34 9.23 7.85 5.72
C ALA A 34 9.44 6.41 5.20
N ILE A 35 10.53 5.76 5.59
CA ILE A 35 10.81 4.36 5.27
C ILE A 35 9.79 3.43 5.95
N LEU A 36 9.49 3.66 7.25
CA LEU A 36 8.49 2.86 7.98
C LEU A 36 7.11 2.92 7.30
N LEU A 37 6.65 4.10 6.87
CA LEU A 37 5.38 4.25 6.18
C LEU A 37 5.34 3.48 4.85
N GLY A 38 6.36 3.64 4.00
CA GLY A 38 6.40 3.00 2.69
C GLY A 38 6.60 1.48 2.78
N VAL A 39 7.53 1.02 3.63
CA VAL A 39 7.79 -0.41 3.85
C VAL A 39 6.59 -1.09 4.50
N GLY A 40 5.95 -0.44 5.50
CA GLY A 40 4.74 -0.95 6.13
C GLY A 40 3.59 -1.12 5.14
N ALA A 41 3.37 -0.12 4.27
CA ALA A 41 2.37 -0.19 3.21
C ALA A 41 2.68 -1.30 2.19
N ALA A 42 3.94 -1.44 1.78
CA ALA A 42 4.38 -2.47 0.84
C ALA A 42 4.20 -3.88 1.43
N LEU A 43 4.53 -4.10 2.71
CA LEU A 43 4.34 -5.37 3.41
C LEU A 43 2.87 -5.74 3.55
N TYR A 44 2.03 -4.76 3.88
CA TYR A 44 0.58 -4.95 3.92
C TYR A 44 0.06 -5.41 2.56
N LEU A 45 0.39 -4.66 1.49
CA LEU A 45 -0.04 -5.01 0.13
C LEU A 45 0.51 -6.36 -0.32
N LEU A 46 1.76 -6.69 0.04
CA LEU A 46 2.39 -7.96 -0.29
C LEU A 46 1.64 -9.13 0.34
N GLY A 47 1.31 -9.04 1.63
CA GLY A 47 0.52 -10.06 2.32
C GLY A 47 -0.86 -10.25 1.69
N THR A 48 -1.50 -9.16 1.29
CA THR A 48 -2.79 -9.23 0.60
C THR A 48 -2.65 -9.83 -0.82
N ALA A 49 -1.53 -9.60 -1.52
CA ALA A 49 -1.25 -10.22 -2.82
C ALA A 49 -0.97 -11.72 -2.69
N THR A 50 -0.21 -12.12 -1.66
CA THR A 50 0.06 -13.54 -1.37
C THR A 50 -1.21 -14.30 -1.01
N PHE A 51 -2.12 -13.67 -0.26
CA PHE A 51 -3.45 -14.24 0.00
C PHE A 51 -4.14 -14.62 -1.31
N ARG A 52 -4.22 -13.68 -2.27
CA ARG A 52 -4.87 -13.96 -3.57
C ARG A 52 -4.16 -15.01 -4.41
N LEU A 53 -2.83 -15.05 -4.39
CA LEU A 53 -2.05 -16.10 -5.04
C LEU A 53 -2.43 -17.49 -4.52
N VAL A 54 -2.53 -17.64 -3.20
CA VAL A 54 -2.87 -18.92 -2.57
C VAL A 54 -4.32 -19.33 -2.84
N PHE A 55 -5.24 -18.37 -2.86
CA PHE A 55 -6.66 -18.63 -3.16
C PHE A 55 -7.00 -18.64 -4.66
N GLY A 56 -6.01 -18.48 -5.56
CA GLY A 56 -6.23 -18.49 -7.01
C GLY A 56 -7.06 -17.32 -7.54
N ILE A 57 -7.20 -16.23 -6.77
CA ILE A 57 -8.04 -15.09 -7.13
C ILE A 57 -7.25 -14.17 -8.08
N ARG A 58 -7.60 -14.19 -9.37
CA ARG A 58 -7.02 -13.31 -10.40
C ARG A 58 -7.83 -12.01 -10.51
N PRO A 59 -7.19 -10.87 -10.86
CA PRO A 59 -5.78 -10.70 -11.23
C PRO A 59 -4.86 -10.36 -10.05
N VAL A 60 -3.63 -10.91 -10.09
CA VAL A 60 -2.58 -10.66 -9.07
C VAL A 60 -1.57 -9.61 -9.54
N ALA A 61 -1.37 -9.45 -10.85
CA ALA A 61 -0.39 -8.54 -11.43
C ALA A 61 -0.61 -7.08 -11.02
N THR A 62 -1.88 -6.67 -10.95
CA THR A 62 -2.28 -5.34 -10.45
C THR A 62 -1.78 -5.13 -9.02
N ARG A 63 -1.94 -6.11 -8.13
CA ARG A 63 -1.47 -6.00 -6.74
C ARG A 63 0.05 -5.96 -6.62
N LEU A 64 0.77 -6.74 -7.42
CA LEU A 64 2.23 -6.67 -7.43
C LEU A 64 2.73 -5.30 -7.89
N ALA A 65 2.05 -4.66 -8.85
CA ALA A 65 2.32 -3.28 -9.22
C ALA A 65 2.06 -2.31 -8.06
N ALA A 66 0.99 -2.51 -7.28
CA ALA A 66 0.72 -1.71 -6.08
C ALA A 66 1.79 -1.89 -4.99
N VAL A 67 2.32 -3.10 -4.80
CA VAL A 67 3.44 -3.36 -3.88
C VAL A 67 4.69 -2.59 -4.32
N ALA A 68 5.03 -2.65 -5.61
CA ALA A 68 6.18 -1.92 -6.14
C ALA A 68 6.00 -0.40 -6.03
N ALA A 69 4.80 0.11 -6.30
CA ALA A 69 4.48 1.52 -6.15
C ALA A 69 4.60 1.97 -4.68
N ALA A 70 4.09 1.19 -3.72
CA ALA A 70 4.23 1.47 -2.30
C ALA A 70 5.67 1.44 -1.81
N ALA A 71 6.51 0.55 -2.35
CA ALA A 71 7.93 0.55 -2.05
C ALA A 71 8.63 1.80 -2.62
N ALA A 72 8.23 2.25 -3.82
CA ALA A 72 8.76 3.46 -4.43
C ALA A 72 8.38 4.73 -3.65
N THR A 73 7.20 4.77 -3.01
CA THR A 73 6.83 5.90 -2.15
C THR A 73 7.69 5.98 -0.88
N ALA A 74 8.32 4.89 -0.43
CA ALA A 74 9.29 4.92 0.67
C ALA A 74 10.53 5.75 0.29
N LEU A 75 11.00 5.61 -0.95
CA LEU A 75 12.16 6.35 -1.48
C LEU A 75 11.81 7.81 -1.79
N ALA A 76 10.63 8.05 -2.36
CA ALA A 76 10.16 9.40 -2.66
C ALA A 76 9.80 10.18 -1.37
N GLY A 77 9.30 9.50 -0.34
CA GLY A 77 8.85 10.06 0.93
C GLY A 77 9.89 10.88 1.68
N VAL A 78 11.18 10.56 1.49
CA VAL A 78 12.31 11.27 2.12
C VAL A 78 12.40 12.74 1.66
N ALA A 79 11.83 13.09 0.51
CA ALA A 79 11.93 14.43 -0.07
C ALA A 79 10.64 15.27 0.06
N VAL A 80 9.57 14.73 0.66
CA VAL A 80 8.25 15.38 0.75
C VAL A 80 7.75 15.48 2.19
N SER A 81 6.80 16.38 2.42
CA SER A 81 6.18 16.50 3.74
C SER A 81 5.37 15.26 4.09
N ALA A 82 5.20 15.04 5.40
CA ALA A 82 4.43 13.93 5.95
C ALA A 82 3.02 13.84 5.34
N LEU A 83 2.35 14.98 5.19
CA LEU A 83 1.02 15.09 4.59
C LEU A 83 0.99 14.59 3.14
N VAL A 84 1.99 14.97 2.35
CA VAL A 84 2.07 14.58 0.93
C VAL A 84 2.30 13.07 0.82
N GLN A 85 3.21 12.50 1.62
CA GLN A 85 3.48 11.07 1.58
C GLN A 85 2.26 10.24 2.00
N VAL A 86 1.59 10.61 3.10
CA VAL A 86 0.37 9.92 3.56
C VAL A 86 -0.76 10.08 2.54
N GLY A 87 -0.96 11.28 2.00
CA GLY A 87 -1.95 11.54 0.96
C GLY A 87 -1.70 10.71 -0.31
N LEU A 88 -0.44 10.59 -0.74
CA LEU A 88 -0.04 9.77 -1.88
C LEU A 88 -0.33 8.28 -1.64
N LEU A 89 -0.01 7.76 -0.45
CA LEU A 89 -0.30 6.38 -0.06
C LEU A 89 -1.81 6.09 -0.09
N ILE A 90 -2.63 6.98 0.47
CA ILE A 90 -4.09 6.86 0.45
C ILE A 90 -4.60 6.90 -0.99
N ALA A 91 -4.20 7.90 -1.77
CA ALA A 91 -4.64 8.06 -3.16
C ALA A 91 -4.26 6.85 -4.02
N MET A 92 -3.05 6.30 -3.81
CA MET A 92 -2.59 5.09 -4.48
C MET A 92 -3.43 3.88 -4.11
N VAL A 93 -3.71 3.65 -2.83
CA VAL A 93 -4.56 2.52 -2.37
C VAL A 93 -5.98 2.66 -2.91
N VAL A 94 -6.57 3.85 -2.84
CA VAL A 94 -7.92 4.11 -3.37
C VAL A 94 -7.97 3.94 -4.88
N GLY A 95 -7.03 4.55 -5.61
CA GLY A 95 -6.93 4.42 -7.06
C GLY A 95 -6.78 2.96 -7.49
N PHE A 96 -5.98 2.20 -6.74
CA PHE A 96 -5.84 0.77 -6.95
C PHE A 96 -7.16 0.01 -6.77
N LEU A 97 -7.90 0.28 -5.69
CA LEU A 97 -9.20 -0.36 -5.43
C LEU A 97 -10.24 0.00 -6.48
N VAL A 98 -10.23 1.23 -6.99
CA VAL A 98 -11.12 1.69 -8.08
C VAL A 98 -10.79 0.97 -9.39
N VAL A 99 -9.50 0.86 -9.75
CA VAL A 99 -9.09 0.12 -10.96
C VAL A 99 -9.52 -1.34 -10.85
N GLU A 100 -9.37 -1.96 -9.69
CA GLU A 100 -9.75 -3.34 -9.46
C GLU A 100 -11.27 -3.55 -9.55
N SER A 101 -12.07 -2.64 -8.98
CA SER A 101 -13.54 -2.72 -9.03
C SER A 101 -14.08 -2.53 -10.44
N VAL A 102 -13.54 -1.56 -11.19
CA VAL A 102 -13.92 -1.31 -12.59
C VAL A 102 -13.52 -2.48 -13.48
N ALA A 103 -12.33 -3.06 -13.28
CA ALA A 103 -11.89 -4.24 -14.04
C ALA A 103 -12.79 -5.45 -13.77
N GLY A 104 -13.20 -5.67 -12.51
CA GLY A 104 -14.13 -6.72 -12.13
C GLY A 104 -15.52 -6.53 -12.77
N ALA A 105 -16.05 -5.30 -12.77
CA ALA A 105 -17.34 -4.99 -13.40
C ALA A 105 -17.34 -5.26 -14.91
N ARG A 106 -16.28 -4.83 -15.62
CA ARG A 106 -16.13 -5.07 -17.06
C ARG A 106 -16.00 -6.56 -17.42
N ALA A 107 -15.38 -7.36 -16.55
CA ALA A 107 -15.28 -8.80 -16.76
C ALA A 107 -16.65 -9.49 -16.62
N ALA A 108 -17.50 -9.03 -15.71
CA ALA A 108 -18.85 -9.57 -15.52
C ALA A 108 -19.78 -9.22 -16.70
N GLU A 109 -19.65 -8.02 -17.28
CA GLU A 109 -20.43 -7.61 -18.46
C GLU A 109 -20.13 -8.45 -19.70
N ARG A 110 -18.90 -8.95 -19.88
CA ARG A 110 -18.50 -9.75 -21.04
C ARG A 110 -19.02 -11.20 -21.05
N VAL A 111 -19.53 -11.68 -19.92
CA VAL A 111 -20.01 -13.07 -19.76
C VAL A 111 -21.54 -13.16 -19.89
N ARG A 112 -22.24 -12.02 -19.87
CA ARG A 112 -23.68 -11.91 -20.15
C ARG A 112 -23.95 -11.74 -21.63
#